data_AF-A0A7Z9QIW1-F1
#
_entry.id   AF-A0A7Z9QIW1-F1
#
_cell.length_a   1.000
_cell.length_b   1.000
_cell.length_c   1.000
_cell.angle_alpha   90.00
_cell.angle_beta   90.00
_cell.angle_gamma   90.00
#
_symmetry.space_group_name_H-M   'P 1'
#
loop_
_entity.id
_entity.type
_entity.pdbx_description
1 polymer ?
#
loop_
_entity_poly.entity_id
_entity_poly.type
_entity_poly.pdbx_seq_one_letter_code
_entity_poly.pdbx_strand_id
1 'polypeptide(L)'
;MLNEIEYERIEEDIALGKELQDRVAVYFGLEEGCPVHKIKKALFKGTACGAWIEFPEHGLAVGSIVEGSDIDCESHHFDWTGEEDVESFLNKALDEIEREADILWRECNEDDIN
;
A
#
# COMPACT_ATOMS: atom_id res chain seq x y z
N MET A 1 -6.69 21.31 25.99
CA MET A 1 -5.58 20.70 26.76
C MET A 1 -5.94 19.24 26.82
N LEU A 2 -5.20 18.39 26.12
CA LEU A 2 -5.46 16.94 26.14
C LEU A 2 -5.19 16.42 27.56
N ASN A 3 -5.92 15.41 27.99
CA ASN A 3 -5.63 14.75 29.26
C ASN A 3 -4.50 13.71 29.10
N GLU A 4 -3.92 13.24 30.20
CA GLU A 4 -2.78 12.29 30.16
C GLU A 4 -3.11 11.01 29.36
N ILE A 5 -4.34 10.50 29.46
CA ILE A 5 -4.80 9.31 28.72
C ILE A 5 -4.87 9.57 27.21
N GLU A 6 -5.32 10.76 26.81
CA GLU A 6 -5.35 11.15 25.39
C GLU A 6 -3.94 11.31 24.82
N TYR A 7 -2.97 11.78 25.62
CA TYR A 7 -1.58 11.84 25.19
C TYR A 7 -0.95 10.46 25.01
N GLU A 8 -1.14 9.55 25.99
CA GLU A 8 -0.59 8.19 25.92
C GLU A 8 -1.11 7.45 24.67
N ARG A 9 -2.40 7.56 24.37
CA ARG A 9 -3.00 6.96 23.17
C ARG A 9 -2.39 7.49 21.87
N ILE A 10 -2.17 8.81 21.78
CA ILE A 10 -1.54 9.42 20.60
C ILE A 10 -0.10 8.91 20.43
N GLU A 11 0.65 8.75 21.51
CA GLU A 11 2.01 8.22 21.46
C GLU A 11 2.03 6.75 20.99
N GLU A 12 1.09 5.93 21.47
CA GLU A 12 0.90 4.55 21.02
C GLU A 12 0.55 4.48 19.53
N ASP A 13 -0.41 5.29 19.07
CA ASP A 13 -0.82 5.35 17.65
C ASP A 13 0.33 5.80 16.74
N ILE A 14 1.15 6.76 17.17
CA ILE A 14 2.34 7.21 16.44
C ILE A 14 3.39 6.10 16.37
N ALA A 15 3.64 5.41 17.49
CA ALA A 15 4.62 4.33 17.56
C ALA A 15 4.20 3.17 16.65
N LEU A 16 2.91 2.81 16.67
CA LEU A 16 2.31 1.82 15.80
C LEU A 16 2.48 2.26 14.34
N GLY A 17 1.97 3.43 13.94
CA GLY A 17 2.10 3.91 12.55
C GLY A 17 3.55 3.91 12.03
N LYS A 18 4.53 4.17 12.90
CA LYS A 18 5.96 4.08 12.56
C LYS A 18 6.44 2.64 12.36
N GLU A 19 6.11 1.73 13.27
CA GLU A 19 6.49 0.32 13.15
C GLU A 19 5.92 -0.29 11.86
N LEU A 20 4.67 0.04 11.49
CA LEU A 20 4.10 -0.39 10.21
C LEU A 20 4.94 0.09 9.03
N GLN A 21 5.29 1.38 9.01
CA GLN A 21 6.11 1.95 7.93
C GLN A 21 7.48 1.27 7.83
N ASP A 22 8.10 0.94 8.97
CA ASP A 22 9.39 0.27 9.02
C ASP A 22 9.28 -1.16 8.48
N ARG A 23 8.24 -1.91 8.86
CA ARG A 23 7.98 -3.26 8.31
C ARG A 23 7.76 -3.23 6.80
N VAL A 24 6.95 -2.29 6.33
CA VAL A 24 6.70 -2.11 4.88
C VAL A 24 7.97 -1.69 4.14
N ALA A 25 8.81 -0.84 4.74
CA ALA A 25 10.10 -0.46 4.16
C ALA A 25 11.00 -1.70 3.97
N VAL A 26 11.13 -2.52 5.02
CA VAL A 26 11.93 -3.74 4.98
C VAL A 26 11.39 -4.75 3.95
N TYR A 27 10.07 -4.88 3.83
CA TYR A 27 9.45 -5.70 2.78
C TYR A 27 9.91 -5.31 1.37
N PHE A 28 10.02 -4.00 1.09
CA PHE A 28 10.55 -3.49 -0.19
C PHE A 28 12.08 -3.45 -0.25
N GLY A 29 12.80 -4.07 0.69
CA GLY A 29 14.26 -4.12 0.74
C GLY A 29 14.93 -2.79 1.11
N LEU A 30 14.19 -1.90 1.77
CA LEU A 30 14.70 -0.63 2.30
C LEU A 30 15.08 -0.77 3.78
N GLU A 31 15.83 0.19 4.30
CA GLU A 31 16.19 0.27 5.72
C GLU A 31 15.02 0.73 6.59
N GLU A 32 15.01 0.38 7.88
CA GLU A 32 14.08 0.96 8.86
C GLU A 32 14.26 2.49 8.94
N GLY A 33 13.19 3.22 9.21
CA GLY A 33 13.15 4.68 9.21
C GLY A 33 13.20 5.30 7.82
N CYS A 34 13.05 4.50 6.76
CA CYS A 34 13.04 4.99 5.39
C CYS A 34 11.84 5.93 5.16
N PRO A 35 12.06 7.13 4.59
CA PRO A 35 10.97 8.06 4.32
C PRO A 35 9.87 7.45 3.43
N VAL A 36 8.60 7.71 3.75
CA VAL A 36 7.42 7.21 3.01
C VAL A 36 7.53 7.43 1.49
N HIS A 37 8.07 8.55 1.02
CA HIS A 37 8.23 8.80 -0.42
C HIS A 37 9.17 7.80 -1.12
N LYS A 38 10.15 7.24 -0.42
CA LYS A 38 11.03 6.19 -0.95
C LYS A 38 10.30 4.84 -1.01
N ILE A 39 9.48 4.53 0.00
CA ILE A 39 8.62 3.34 0.02
C ILE A 39 7.66 3.37 -1.17
N LYS A 40 6.91 4.47 -1.33
CA LYS A 40 5.99 4.69 -2.47
C LYS A 40 6.70 4.51 -3.82
N LYS A 41 7.92 5.04 -3.94
CA LYS A 41 8.73 4.92 -5.15
C LYS A 41 9.23 3.49 -5.40
N ALA A 42 9.57 2.75 -4.34
CA ALA A 42 10.01 1.36 -4.46
C ALA A 42 8.86 0.48 -4.95
N LEU A 43 7.67 0.61 -4.35
CA LEU A 43 6.46 -0.08 -4.79
C LEU A 43 6.11 0.23 -6.24
N PHE A 44 6.01 1.52 -6.59
CA PHE A 44 5.67 1.95 -7.95
C PHE A 44 6.61 1.39 -9.01
N LYS A 45 7.91 1.28 -8.69
CA LYS A 45 8.92 0.72 -9.59
C LYS A 45 9.00 -0.80 -9.57
N GLY A 46 8.56 -1.42 -8.48
CA GLY A 46 8.61 -2.86 -8.26
C GLY A 46 7.43 -3.60 -8.88
N THR A 47 6.39 -2.88 -9.28
CA THR A 47 5.17 -3.44 -9.90
C THR A 47 5.07 -3.04 -11.36
N ALA A 48 4.55 -3.94 -12.20
CA ALA A 48 4.38 -3.66 -13.63
C ALA A 48 3.29 -2.60 -13.88
N CYS A 49 2.27 -2.59 -13.03
CA CYS A 49 1.11 -1.73 -13.14
C CYS A 49 1.28 -0.33 -12.52
N GLY A 50 2.40 -0.06 -11.84
CA GLY A 50 2.62 1.23 -11.18
C GLY A 50 1.79 1.41 -9.90
N ALA A 51 1.75 0.39 -9.05
CA ALA A 51 0.97 0.41 -7.81
C ALA A 51 1.37 1.55 -6.85
N TRP A 52 0.41 1.97 -6.04
CA TRP A 52 0.57 3.00 -5.02
C TRP A 52 0.27 2.46 -3.62
N ILE A 53 0.76 3.16 -2.59
CA ILE A 53 0.51 2.86 -1.18
C ILE A 53 0.23 4.13 -0.37
N GLU A 54 -0.69 4.01 0.58
CA GLU A 54 -1.01 5.01 1.59
C GLU A 54 -0.98 4.43 3.00
N PHE A 55 -0.67 5.28 3.98
CA PHE A 55 -0.60 4.94 5.41
C PHE A 55 -1.66 5.77 6.16
N PRO A 56 -2.94 5.36 6.13
CA PRO A 56 -3.97 5.94 6.98
C PRO A 56 -3.68 5.69 8.48
N GLU A 57 -4.46 6.33 9.34
CA GLU A 57 -4.22 6.40 10.79
C GLU A 57 -3.96 5.03 11.47
N HIS A 58 -4.61 3.96 11.00
CA HIS A 58 -4.49 2.63 11.62
C HIS A 58 -4.14 1.52 10.62
N GLY A 59 -3.35 1.80 9.58
CA GLY A 59 -3.08 0.74 8.61
C GLY A 59 -2.38 1.16 7.34
N LEU A 60 -2.61 0.37 6.29
CA LEU A 60 -2.14 0.67 4.95
C LEU A 60 -3.21 0.35 3.90
N ALA A 61 -3.16 1.10 2.80
CA ALA A 61 -3.98 0.86 1.62
C ALA A 61 -3.07 0.76 0.40
N VAL A 62 -3.33 -0.22 -0.48
CA VAL A 62 -2.61 -0.39 -1.76
C VAL A 62 -3.60 -0.50 -2.90
N GLY A 63 -3.21 0.02 -4.06
CA GLY A 63 -4.01 -0.04 -5.29
C GLY A 63 -3.15 0.28 -6.49
N SER A 64 -3.76 0.43 -7.66
CA SER A 64 -3.07 0.89 -8.86
C SER A 64 -3.96 1.73 -9.77
N ILE A 65 -3.34 2.62 -10.52
CA ILE A 65 -3.96 3.38 -11.62
C ILE A 65 -3.47 2.73 -12.91
N VAL A 66 -4.39 2.22 -13.73
CA VAL A 66 -4.03 1.53 -14.97
C VAL A 66 -3.85 2.56 -16.09
N GLU A 67 -2.63 2.70 -16.60
CA GLU A 67 -2.35 3.66 -17.69
C GLU A 67 -3.16 3.29 -18.95
N GLY A 68 -3.87 4.28 -19.50
CA GLY A 68 -4.72 4.06 -20.69
C GLY A 68 -6.09 3.44 -20.38
N SER A 69 -6.46 3.36 -19.11
CA SER A 69 -7.80 2.97 -18.64
C SER A 69 -8.45 4.15 -17.91
N ASP A 70 -9.77 4.32 -18.07
CA ASP A 70 -10.58 5.23 -17.24
C ASP A 70 -10.99 4.58 -15.90
N ILE A 71 -10.55 3.34 -15.66
CA ILE A 71 -10.89 2.49 -14.51
C ILE A 71 -9.60 2.11 -13.76
N ASP A 72 -9.63 2.32 -12.44
CA ASP A 72 -8.57 1.94 -11.49
C ASP A 72 -8.80 0.53 -10.93
N CYS A 73 -7.74 -0.11 -10.42
CA CYS A 73 -7.88 -1.36 -9.69
C CYS A 73 -8.59 -1.14 -8.33
N GLU A 74 -9.21 -2.20 -7.80
CA GLU A 74 -9.74 -2.19 -6.45
C GLU A 74 -8.62 -1.89 -5.43
N SER A 75 -8.92 -1.03 -4.46
CA SER A 75 -7.99 -0.72 -3.37
C SER A 75 -8.14 -1.75 -2.26
N HIS A 76 -7.01 -2.33 -1.85
CA HIS A 76 -6.97 -3.28 -0.74
C HIS A 76 -6.56 -2.55 0.55
N HIS A 77 -7.37 -2.72 1.59
CA HIS A 77 -7.17 -2.07 2.88
C HIS A 77 -6.76 -3.09 3.94
N PHE A 78 -5.86 -2.65 4.81
CA PHE A 78 -5.37 -3.43 5.94
C PHE A 78 -5.32 -2.55 7.18
N ASP A 79 -6.23 -2.83 8.11
CA ASP A 79 -6.20 -2.24 9.45
C ASP A 79 -5.19 -3.04 10.29
N TRP A 80 -4.20 -2.34 10.84
CA TRP A 80 -3.10 -2.94 11.58
C TRP A 80 -3.21 -2.61 13.06
N THR A 81 -3.16 -3.65 13.89
CA THR A 81 -3.24 -3.54 15.35
C THR A 81 -1.93 -3.92 16.05
N GLY A 82 -0.92 -4.34 15.29
CA GLY A 82 0.43 -4.66 15.78
C GLY A 82 0.82 -6.13 15.64
N GLU A 83 -0.15 -7.04 15.58
CA GLU A 83 0.10 -8.49 15.63
C GLU A 83 0.02 -9.17 14.25
N GLU A 84 -0.56 -8.49 13.26
CA GLU A 84 -0.87 -9.09 11.97
C GLU A 84 0.35 -9.21 11.03
N ASP A 85 0.24 -10.16 10.09
CA ASP A 85 1.24 -10.41 9.06
C ASP A 85 1.06 -9.47 7.86
N VAL A 86 1.72 -8.31 7.96
CA VAL A 86 1.77 -7.27 6.92
C VAL A 86 2.34 -7.82 5.60
N GLU A 87 3.31 -8.72 5.64
CA GLU A 87 3.98 -9.24 4.44
C GLU A 87 3.04 -10.15 3.66
N SER A 88 2.30 -11.01 4.36
CA SER A 88 1.28 -11.86 3.75
C SER A 88 0.18 -11.02 3.09
N PHE A 89 -0.27 -9.95 3.75
CA PHE A 89 -1.21 -8.99 3.16
C PHE A 89 -0.64 -8.37 1.87
N LEU A 90 0.57 -7.81 1.93
CA LEU A 90 1.18 -7.14 0.79
C LEU A 90 1.38 -8.07 -0.41
N ASN A 91 1.89 -9.28 -0.19
CA ASN A 91 2.05 -10.26 -1.26
C ASN A 91 0.71 -10.54 -1.97
N LYS A 92 -0.34 -10.80 -1.19
CA LYS A 92 -1.67 -11.10 -1.74
C LYS A 92 -2.26 -9.91 -2.49
N ALA A 93 -2.21 -8.72 -1.89
CA ALA A 93 -2.80 -7.52 -2.49
C ALA A 93 -2.08 -7.12 -3.78
N LEU A 94 -0.75 -7.21 -3.83
CA LEU A 94 0.02 -6.88 -5.03
C LEU A 94 -0.25 -7.88 -6.18
N ASP A 95 -0.32 -9.18 -5.88
CA ASP A 95 -0.69 -10.20 -6.88
C ASP A 95 -2.09 -9.95 -7.46
N GLU A 96 -3.06 -9.56 -6.62
CA GLU A 96 -4.43 -9.24 -7.03
C GLU A 96 -4.45 -7.97 -7.91
N ILE A 97 -3.77 -6.90 -7.49
CA ILE A 97 -3.65 -5.64 -8.24
C ILE A 97 -2.99 -5.86 -9.61
N GLU A 98 -1.89 -6.61 -9.69
CA GLU A 98 -1.22 -6.85 -10.97
C GLU A 98 -2.11 -7.63 -11.94
N ARG A 99 -2.85 -8.61 -11.43
CA ARG A 99 -3.79 -9.38 -12.24
C ARG A 99 -4.96 -8.52 -12.73
N GLU A 100 -5.54 -7.70 -11.86
CA GLU A 100 -6.64 -6.81 -12.23
C GLU A 100 -6.19 -5.76 -13.25
N ALA A 101 -5.00 -5.19 -13.05
CA ALA A 101 -4.44 -4.20 -13.96
C ALA A 101 -4.23 -4.75 -15.37
N ASP A 102 -3.73 -5.99 -15.49
CA ASP A 102 -3.56 -6.67 -16.79
C ASP A 102 -4.91 -6.89 -17.50
N ILE A 103 -5.96 -7.25 -16.75
CA ILE A 103 -7.31 -7.42 -17.30
C ILE A 103 -7.85 -6.07 -17.81
N LEU A 104 -7.84 -5.04 -16.96
CA LEU A 104 -8.35 -3.70 -17.30
C LEU A 104 -7.60 -3.10 -18.49
N TRP A 105 -6.27 -3.26 -18.52
CA TRP A 105 -5.46 -2.77 -19.63
C TRP A 105 -5.87 -3.43 -20.96
N ARG A 106 -6.06 -4.77 -20.97
CA ARG A 106 -6.50 -5.48 -22.19
C ARG A 106 -7.90 -5.06 -22.62
N GLU A 107 -8.84 -4.95 -21.70
CA GLU A 107 -10.20 -4.50 -22.01
C GLU A 107 -10.20 -3.08 -22.61
N CYS A 108 -9.32 -2.20 -22.15
CA CYS A 108 -9.26 -0.83 -22.65
C CYS A 108 -8.44 -0.66 -23.94
N ASN A 109 -7.50 -1.57 -24.24
CA ASN A 109 -6.50 -1.37 -25.32
C ASN A 109 -6.48 -2.47 -26.39
N GLU A 110 -6.99 -3.68 -26.13
CA GLU A 110 -6.98 -4.80 -27.09
C GLU A 110 -8.30 -4.97 -27.88
N ASP A 111 -9.30 -4.12 -27.64
CA ASP A 111 -10.61 -4.15 -28.35
C ASP A 111 -10.54 -3.81 -29.86
N ASP A 112 -9.36 -3.50 -30.41
CA ASP A 112 -9.13 -3.21 -31.84
C ASP A 112 -8.58 -4.42 -32.64
N ILE A 113 -8.84 -5.67 -32.20
CA ILE A 113 -8.61 -6.88 -33.02
C ILE A 113 -9.95 -7.58 -33.33
N ASN A 114 -10.76 -6.96 -34.19
CA ASN A 114 -11.80 -7.65 -34.96
C ASN A 114 -11.82 -7.19 -36.42
#